data_AF-A0A256IC66-F1
#
_entry.id   AF-A0A256IC66-F1
#
_cell.length_a   1.000
_cell.length_b   1.000
_cell.length_c   1.000
_cell.angle_alpha   90.00
_cell.angle_beta   90.00
_cell.angle_gamma   90.00
#
_symmetry.space_group_name_H-M   'P 1'
#
loop_
_entity.id
_entity.type
_entity.pdbx_description
1 polymer ?
#
loop_
_entity_poly.entity_id
_entity_poly.type
_entity_poly.pdbx_seq_one_letter_code
_entity_poly.pdbx_strand_id
1 'polypeptide(L)'
;MASAQQIDGGGVEPTTEVSEDELFDVLSNQRRRFAVHLLKREEEDRIAIGDMAEQIAAWENGIETTEITGNERKRVYTALQQSHLPKMDEAGVVEFNKDRGVVEPTPALQNVDLYMDVVEGKEIPWSDYYLGLSGVAVALTGAVWLGAWPFVLLPDMAWTVAIVVAFAFSAITHKYYTAEMKIGEPDDPPELT
;
A
#
# COMPACT_ATOMS: atom_id res chain seq x y z
N MET A 1 34.66 -32.67 -32.00
CA MET A 1 34.22 -31.34 -32.47
C MET A 1 32.83 -31.09 -31.91
N ALA A 2 32.64 -29.97 -31.20
CA ALA A 2 31.39 -29.30 -30.79
C ALA A 2 30.32 -30.13 -30.05
N SER A 3 29.69 -29.69 -28.96
CA SER A 3 29.32 -28.33 -28.58
C SER A 3 29.40 -28.13 -27.07
N ALA A 4 30.18 -27.13 -26.66
CA ALA A 4 29.84 -26.32 -25.51
C ALA A 4 28.89 -25.23 -26.01
N GLN A 5 27.77 -25.01 -25.33
CA GLN A 5 27.13 -23.70 -25.37
C GLN A 5 26.56 -23.38 -24.00
N GLN A 6 27.45 -22.74 -23.26
CA GLN A 6 27.22 -21.86 -22.13
C GLN A 6 26.16 -20.81 -22.53
N ILE A 7 25.05 -20.77 -21.81
CA ILE A 7 24.11 -19.66 -21.84
C ILE A 7 24.58 -18.68 -20.76
N ASP A 8 25.35 -17.72 -21.24
CA ASP A 8 25.81 -16.51 -20.56
C ASP A 8 24.73 -15.42 -20.69
N GLY A 9 24.65 -14.57 -19.67
CA GLY A 9 24.26 -13.17 -19.86
C GLY A 9 22.77 -12.85 -19.95
N GLY A 10 22.00 -13.17 -18.90
CA GLY A 10 20.79 -12.39 -18.59
C GLY A 10 21.21 -11.06 -17.96
N GLY A 11 21.49 -10.06 -18.80
CA GLY A 11 21.79 -8.71 -18.35
C GLY A 11 20.64 -8.15 -17.52
N VAL A 12 20.91 -7.89 -16.25
CA VAL A 12 20.05 -7.04 -15.43
C VAL A 12 20.26 -5.62 -15.96
N GLU A 13 19.31 -5.12 -16.74
CA GLU A 13 19.20 -3.68 -16.94
C GLU A 13 18.99 -3.05 -15.55
N PRO A 14 19.70 -1.97 -15.18
CA PRO A 14 19.41 -1.26 -13.96
C PRO A 14 18.12 -0.49 -14.18
N THR A 15 16.98 -1.14 -13.96
CA THR A 15 15.71 -0.45 -13.77
C THR A 15 15.81 0.29 -12.46
N THR A 16 15.61 1.60 -12.51
CA THR A 16 15.49 2.51 -11.35
C THR A 16 14.23 2.22 -10.52
N GLU A 17 13.86 0.95 -10.43
CA GLU A 17 12.67 0.44 -9.79
C GLU A 17 13.12 -0.44 -8.62
N VAL A 18 12.73 -0.03 -7.42
CA VAL A 18 12.96 -0.78 -6.19
C VAL A 18 12.23 -2.11 -6.30
N SER A 19 12.91 -3.23 -6.02
CA SER A 19 12.27 -4.54 -6.10
C SER A 19 11.16 -4.68 -5.06
N GLU A 20 10.13 -5.48 -5.36
CA GLU A 20 9.00 -5.71 -4.44
C GLU A 20 9.46 -6.28 -3.09
N ASP A 21 10.43 -7.19 -3.10
CA ASP A 21 11.00 -7.80 -1.89
C ASP A 21 11.75 -6.76 -1.03
N GLU A 22 12.52 -5.87 -1.64
CA GLU A 22 13.22 -4.79 -0.93
C GLU A 22 12.26 -3.75 -0.38
N LEU A 23 11.23 -3.40 -1.15
CA LEU A 23 10.18 -2.50 -0.70
C LEU A 23 9.41 -3.11 0.47
N PHE A 24 9.06 -4.39 0.41
CA PHE A 24 8.40 -5.09 1.51
C PHE A 24 9.27 -5.13 2.76
N ASP A 25 10.56 -5.43 2.62
CA ASP A 25 11.51 -5.40 3.73
C ASP A 25 11.60 -3.98 4.34
N VAL A 26 11.62 -2.92 3.53
CA VAL A 26 11.52 -1.54 4.02
C VAL A 26 10.20 -1.31 4.75
N LEU A 27 9.05 -1.65 4.19
CA LEU A 27 7.74 -1.36 4.79
C LEU A 27 7.38 -2.28 5.97
N SER A 28 8.14 -3.34 6.22
CA SER A 28 7.92 -4.24 7.37
C SER A 28 8.05 -3.54 8.74
N ASN A 29 8.70 -2.38 8.81
CA ASN A 29 8.91 -1.64 10.05
C ASN A 29 8.07 -0.36 10.11
N GLN A 30 7.33 -0.22 11.22
CA GLN A 30 6.47 0.94 11.49
C GLN A 30 7.17 2.29 11.33
N ARG A 31 8.39 2.48 11.86
CA ARG A 31 9.11 3.76 11.71
C ARG A 31 9.44 4.09 10.26
N ARG A 32 9.69 3.08 9.42
CA ARG A 32 9.94 3.28 7.99
C ARG A 32 8.64 3.64 7.26
N ARG A 33 7.52 3.03 7.63
CA ARG A 33 6.19 3.44 7.11
C ARG A 33 5.82 4.86 7.52
N PHE A 34 6.09 5.26 8.76
CA PHE A 34 5.90 6.65 9.20
C PHE A 34 6.80 7.64 8.44
N ALA A 35 8.06 7.29 8.18
CA ALA A 35 8.95 8.13 7.38
C ALA A 35 8.45 8.31 5.94
N VAL A 36 7.97 7.22 5.30
CA VAL A 36 7.35 7.27 3.97
C VAL A 36 6.12 8.17 3.98
N HIS A 37 5.21 7.98 4.94
CA HIS A 37 4.00 8.78 5.06
C HIS A 37 4.30 10.27 5.24
N LEU A 38 5.26 10.62 6.10
CA LEU A 38 5.67 12.02 6.28
C LEU A 38 6.24 12.64 5.00
N LEU A 39 7.10 11.90 4.28
CA LEU A 39 7.71 12.37 3.03
C LEU A 39 6.69 12.54 1.89
N LYS A 40 5.56 11.84 1.93
CA LYS A 40 4.46 12.03 0.97
C LYS A 40 3.56 13.21 1.31
N ARG A 41 3.39 13.49 2.60
CA ARG A 41 2.56 14.58 3.09
C ARG A 41 3.21 15.95 2.88
N GLU A 42 4.52 16.05 3.09
CA GLU A 42 5.22 17.33 2.93
C GLU A 42 5.39 17.69 1.45
N GLU A 43 5.04 18.93 1.07
CA GLU A 43 5.27 19.44 -0.28
C GLU A 43 6.77 19.74 -0.55
N GLU A 44 7.59 19.77 0.49
CA GLU A 44 9.01 20.03 0.39
C GLU A 44 9.79 18.79 -0.08
N ASP A 45 10.63 18.96 -1.11
CA ASP A 45 11.50 17.90 -1.65
C ASP A 45 12.59 17.40 -0.68
N ARG A 46 12.60 17.87 0.57
CA ARG A 46 13.58 17.47 1.59
C ARG A 46 13.04 17.68 2.99
N ILE A 47 13.38 16.78 3.91
CA ILE A 47 13.02 16.90 5.32
C ILE A 47 14.29 16.74 6.18
N ALA A 48 14.46 17.59 7.19
CA ALA A 48 15.52 17.40 8.17
C ALA A 48 15.18 16.21 9.08
N ILE A 49 16.16 15.32 9.32
CA ILE A 49 15.97 14.16 10.19
C ILE A 49 15.51 14.55 11.60
N GLY A 50 15.88 15.75 12.05
CA GLY A 50 15.44 16.32 13.32
C GLY A 50 13.93 16.50 13.42
N ASP A 51 13.31 16.95 12.34
CA ASP A 51 11.87 17.25 12.27
C ASP A 51 11.09 15.96 12.03
N MET A 52 11.62 15.10 11.14
CA MET A 52 11.10 13.74 10.96
C MET A 52 11.11 12.95 12.28
N ALA A 53 12.17 13.03 13.06
CA ALA A 53 12.24 12.33 14.35
C ALA A 53 11.22 12.85 15.37
N GLU A 54 10.91 14.14 15.32
CA GLU A 54 9.94 14.77 16.22
C GLU A 54 8.51 14.35 15.86
N GLN A 55 8.16 14.42 14.57
CA GLN A 55 6.86 13.98 14.08
C GLN A 55 6.64 12.47 14.29
N ILE A 56 7.64 11.64 13.99
CA ILE A 56 7.56 10.19 14.22
C ILE A 56 7.42 9.88 15.72
N ALA A 57 8.12 10.62 16.60
CA ALA A 57 7.97 10.43 18.03
C ALA A 57 6.56 10.84 18.52
N ALA A 58 5.98 11.91 17.99
CA ALA A 58 4.61 12.32 18.26
C ALA A 58 3.61 11.20 17.92
N TRP A 59 3.71 10.65 16.70
CA TRP A 59 2.90 9.52 16.25
C TRP A 59 3.09 8.26 17.11
N GLU A 60 4.32 7.89 17.48
CA GLU A 60 4.56 6.73 18.33
C GLU A 60 3.95 6.84 19.73
N ASN A 61 3.80 8.06 20.25
CA ASN A 61 3.28 8.31 21.60
C ASN A 61 1.81 8.76 21.59
N GLY A 62 1.23 9.03 20.41
CA GLY A 62 -0.14 9.53 20.28
C GLY A 62 -0.34 10.90 20.94
N ILE A 63 0.67 11.78 20.84
CA ILE A 63 0.67 13.13 21.42
C ILE A 63 1.12 14.16 20.38
N GLU A 64 0.92 15.45 20.68
CA GLU A 64 1.35 16.53 19.80
C GLU A 64 2.88 16.66 19.77
N THR A 65 3.45 17.14 18.66
CA THR A 65 4.90 17.40 18.55
C THR A 65 5.39 18.37 19.63
N THR A 66 4.56 19.34 20.01
CA THR A 66 4.85 20.31 21.09
C THR A 66 4.99 19.68 22.48
N GLU A 67 4.46 18.47 22.67
CA GLU A 67 4.53 17.71 23.94
C GLU A 67 5.71 16.75 23.99
N ILE A 68 6.41 16.55 22.86
CA ILE A 68 7.52 15.60 22.76
C ILE A 68 8.72 16.06 23.57
N THR A 69 9.24 15.16 24.40
CA THR A 69 10.46 15.41 25.15
C THR A 69 11.70 15.24 24.26
N GLY A 70 12.78 15.96 24.61
CA GLY A 70 14.07 15.79 23.93
C GLY A 70 14.61 14.36 23.98
N ASN A 71 14.26 13.57 25.00
CA ASN A 71 14.67 12.16 25.11
C ASN A 71 13.91 11.26 24.13
N GLU A 72 12.60 11.46 23.96
CA GLU A 72 11.80 10.74 22.96
C GLU A 72 12.28 11.05 21.55
N ARG A 73 12.39 12.34 21.21
CA ARG A 73 12.93 12.78 19.92
C ARG A 73 14.32 12.20 19.65
N LYS A 74 15.23 12.27 20.62
CA LYS A 74 16.61 11.74 20.47
C LYS A 74 16.63 10.22 20.22
N ARG A 75 15.73 9.46 20.84
CA ARG A 75 15.64 8.01 20.65
C ARG A 75 15.26 7.69 19.20
N VAL A 76 14.22 8.35 18.69
CA VAL A 76 13.77 8.18 17.30
C VAL A 76 14.83 8.66 16.32
N TYR A 77 15.40 9.85 16.53
CA TYR A 77 16.50 10.39 15.71
C TYR A 77 17.65 9.40 15.56
N THR A 78 18.10 8.82 16.69
CA THR A 78 19.24 7.88 16.68
C THR A 78 18.89 6.63 15.88
N ALA A 79 17.67 6.10 16.03
CA ALA A 79 17.22 4.94 15.27
C ALA A 79 17.10 5.25 13.76
N LEU A 80 16.55 6.41 13.41
CA LEU A 80 16.46 6.87 12.02
C LEU A 80 17.85 6.96 11.38
N GLN A 81 18.79 7.65 12.03
CA GLN A 81 20.14 7.89 11.53
C GLN A 81 20.96 6.59 11.37
N GLN A 82 20.78 5.63 12.28
CA GLN A 82 21.65 4.44 12.37
C GLN A 82 21.12 3.22 11.63
N SER A 83 19.80 3.09 11.49
CA SER A 83 19.18 1.84 11.03
C SER A 83 18.14 2.07 9.94
N HIS A 84 17.20 2.99 10.15
CA HIS A 84 16.06 3.11 9.25
C HIS A 84 16.41 3.82 7.94
N LEU A 85 16.95 5.04 8.01
CA LEU A 85 17.27 5.82 6.80
C LEU A 85 18.38 5.20 5.96
N PRO A 86 19.48 4.66 6.52
CA PRO A 86 20.47 3.94 5.72
C PRO A 86 19.88 2.76 4.94
N LYS A 87 18.95 2.02 5.54
CA LYS A 87 18.30 0.89 4.87
C LYS A 87 17.32 1.33 3.78
N MET A 88 16.58 2.42 4.01
CA MET A 88 15.69 3.00 3.00
C MET A 88 16.47 3.60 1.82
N ASP A 89 17.65 4.15 2.09
CA ASP A 89 18.60 4.67 1.10
C ASP A 89 19.22 3.56 0.26
N GLU A 90 19.67 2.47 0.91
CA GLU A 90 20.16 1.27 0.22
C GLU A 90 19.10 0.64 -0.69
N ALA A 91 17.85 0.62 -0.24
CA ALA A 91 16.72 0.15 -1.03
C ALA A 91 16.26 1.17 -2.09
N GLY A 92 16.85 2.36 -2.19
CA GLY A 92 16.49 3.37 -3.18
C GLY A 92 15.11 4.01 -2.98
N VAL A 93 14.54 3.89 -1.78
CA VAL A 93 13.22 4.47 -1.44
C VAL A 93 13.36 5.96 -1.11
N VAL A 94 14.47 6.36 -0.49
CA VAL A 94 14.81 7.76 -0.16
C VAL A 94 16.27 8.01 -0.48
N GLU A 95 16.70 9.26 -0.58
CA GLU A 95 18.10 9.64 -0.53
C GLU A 95 18.41 10.21 0.86
N PHE A 96 19.30 9.56 1.61
CA PHE A 96 19.69 9.99 2.95
C PHE A 96 21.09 10.59 2.98
N ASN A 97 21.16 11.91 3.17
CA ASN A 97 22.43 12.60 3.40
C ASN A 97 22.75 12.68 4.89
N LYS A 98 23.57 11.74 5.37
CA LYS A 98 23.98 11.62 6.77
C LYS A 98 24.71 12.87 7.31
N ASP A 99 25.56 13.48 6.48
CA ASP A 99 26.38 14.64 6.88
C ASP A 99 25.54 15.91 7.04
N ARG A 100 24.56 16.08 6.15
CA ARG A 100 23.62 17.21 6.19
C ARG A 100 22.41 16.95 7.09
N GLY A 101 22.15 15.70 7.46
CA GLY A 101 20.99 15.31 8.27
C GLY A 101 19.67 15.56 7.54
N VAL A 102 19.63 15.32 6.23
CA VAL A 102 18.43 15.52 5.40
C VAL A 102 18.07 14.25 4.64
N VAL A 103 16.77 14.07 4.42
CA VAL A 103 16.18 12.97 3.69
C VAL A 103 15.39 13.56 2.53
N GLU A 104 15.61 13.07 1.31
CA GLU A 104 14.92 13.51 0.10
C GLU A 104 14.15 12.31 -0.49
N PRO A 105 12.90 12.48 -0.93
CA PRO A 105 12.13 11.40 -1.53
C PRO A 105 12.69 11.06 -2.91
N THR A 106 12.71 9.77 -3.26
CA THR A 106 13.05 9.34 -4.63
C THR A 106 11.79 9.20 -5.49
N PRO A 107 11.92 9.12 -6.83
CA PRO A 107 10.80 8.75 -7.69
C PRO A 107 10.15 7.40 -7.32
N ALA A 108 10.92 6.47 -6.76
CA ALA A 108 10.40 5.17 -6.32
C ALA A 108 9.41 5.30 -5.16
N LEU A 109 9.56 6.31 -4.30
CA LEU A 109 8.64 6.59 -3.19
C LEU A 109 7.21 6.85 -3.68
N GLN A 110 7.05 7.47 -4.86
CA GLN A 110 5.74 7.75 -5.45
C GLN A 110 4.99 6.48 -5.85
N ASN A 111 5.71 5.41 -6.19
CA ASN A 111 5.13 4.12 -6.57
C ASN A 111 4.76 3.24 -5.36
N VAL A 112 5.13 3.65 -4.13
CA VAL A 112 4.90 2.87 -2.91
C VAL A 112 3.42 2.70 -2.56
N ASP A 113 2.54 3.64 -2.96
CA ASP A 113 1.09 3.54 -2.67
C ASP A 113 0.46 2.31 -3.33
N LEU A 114 0.92 1.96 -4.54
CA LEU A 114 0.42 0.79 -5.26
C LEU A 114 0.71 -0.53 -4.53
N TYR A 115 1.76 -0.56 -3.69
CA TYR A 115 2.18 -1.74 -2.94
C TYR A 115 1.66 -1.74 -1.50
N MET A 116 1.43 -0.57 -0.89
CA MET A 116 0.80 -0.45 0.43
C MET A 116 -0.66 -0.93 0.43
N ASP A 117 -1.40 -0.67 -0.65
CA ASP A 117 -2.78 -1.16 -0.85
C ASP A 117 -2.88 -2.71 -0.83
N VAL A 118 -1.76 -3.42 -1.03
CA VAL A 118 -1.69 -4.89 -0.98
C VAL A 118 -1.48 -5.40 0.45
N VAL A 119 -0.95 -4.58 1.36
CA VAL A 119 -0.50 -4.98 2.70
C VAL A 119 -1.42 -4.50 3.83
N GLU A 120 -2.39 -3.63 3.54
CA GLU A 120 -3.50 -3.33 4.46
C GLU A 120 -4.43 -4.55 4.61
N GLY A 121 -3.99 -5.50 5.44
CA GLY A 121 -4.57 -6.82 5.67
C GLY A 121 -5.90 -6.84 6.41
N LYS A 122 -6.90 -6.07 5.94
CA LYS A 122 -8.32 -6.20 6.35
C LYS A 122 -9.33 -6.00 5.22
N GLU A 123 -8.91 -5.92 3.96
CA GLU A 123 -9.83 -5.87 2.84
C GLU A 123 -9.65 -7.10 1.95
N ILE A 124 -10.74 -7.77 1.58
CA ILE A 124 -10.69 -8.89 0.64
C ILE A 124 -10.05 -8.35 -0.65
N PRO A 125 -8.96 -8.95 -1.18
CA PRO A 125 -8.34 -8.50 -2.42
C PRO A 125 -9.41 -8.31 -3.48
N TRP A 126 -9.47 -7.12 -4.09
CA TRP A 126 -10.56 -6.77 -5.00
C TRP A 126 -10.70 -7.78 -6.14
N SER A 127 -9.59 -8.34 -6.61
CA SER A 127 -9.55 -9.46 -7.55
C SER A 127 -10.32 -10.67 -7.06
N ASP A 128 -10.14 -11.08 -5.80
CA ASP A 128 -10.79 -12.26 -5.21
C ASP A 128 -12.28 -12.00 -4.98
N TYR A 129 -12.65 -10.77 -4.60
CA TYR A 129 -14.05 -10.35 -4.50
C TYR A 129 -14.76 -10.45 -5.86
N TYR A 130 -14.16 -9.90 -6.92
CA TYR A 130 -14.76 -9.96 -8.26
C TYR A 130 -14.72 -11.36 -8.87
N LEU A 131 -13.69 -12.17 -8.58
CA LEU A 131 -13.64 -13.58 -8.96
C LEU A 131 -14.73 -14.39 -8.25
N GLY A 132 -14.94 -14.18 -6.95
CA GLY A 132 -16.02 -14.80 -6.19
C GLY A 132 -17.41 -14.37 -6.69
N LEU A 133 -17.61 -13.06 -6.88
CA LEU A 133 -18.87 -12.48 -7.35
C LEU A 133 -19.21 -12.97 -8.77
N SER A 134 -18.22 -13.01 -9.67
CA SER A 134 -18.40 -13.54 -11.03
C SER A 134 -18.69 -15.04 -11.01
N GLY A 135 -18.01 -15.82 -10.16
CA GLY A 135 -18.29 -17.23 -9.95
C GLY A 135 -19.74 -17.48 -9.49
N VAL A 136 -20.23 -16.73 -8.51
CA VAL A 136 -21.62 -16.79 -8.04
C VAL A 136 -22.59 -16.41 -9.14
N ALA A 137 -22.31 -15.35 -9.90
CA ALA A 137 -23.16 -14.90 -11.00
C ALA A 137 -23.26 -15.95 -12.13
N VAL A 138 -22.14 -16.59 -12.50
CA VAL A 138 -22.10 -17.67 -13.48
C VAL A 138 -22.88 -18.88 -12.98
N ALA A 139 -22.70 -19.27 -11.71
CA ALA A 139 -23.42 -20.38 -11.11
C ALA A 139 -24.94 -20.14 -11.09
N LEU A 140 -25.38 -18.94 -10.70
CA LEU A 140 -26.79 -18.55 -10.71
C LEU A 140 -27.37 -18.53 -12.12
N THR A 141 -26.65 -17.95 -13.07
CA THR A 141 -27.07 -17.90 -14.48
C THR A 141 -27.20 -19.31 -15.05
N GLY A 142 -26.24 -20.19 -14.77
CA GLY A 142 -26.31 -21.60 -15.17
C GLY A 142 -27.47 -22.34 -14.52
N ALA A 143 -27.75 -22.10 -13.24
CA ALA A 143 -28.88 -22.71 -12.53
C ALA A 143 -30.24 -22.29 -13.11
N VAL A 144 -30.40 -21.03 -13.49
CA VAL A 144 -31.58 -20.53 -14.20
C VAL A 144 -31.69 -21.18 -15.58
N TRP A 145 -30.59 -21.22 -16.35
CA TRP A 145 -30.57 -21.79 -17.70
C TRP A 145 -30.90 -23.29 -17.73
N LEU A 146 -30.45 -24.04 -16.73
CA LEU A 146 -30.74 -25.47 -16.58
C LEU A 146 -32.12 -25.75 -15.99
N GLY A 147 -32.89 -24.72 -15.60
CA GLY A 147 -34.20 -24.89 -14.97
C GLY A 147 -34.12 -25.60 -13.61
N ALA A 148 -33.07 -25.35 -12.83
CA ALA A 148 -32.91 -25.95 -11.52
C ALA A 148 -33.99 -25.45 -10.54
N TRP A 149 -34.50 -26.33 -9.67
CA TRP A 149 -35.34 -25.91 -8.55
C TRP A 149 -34.51 -25.11 -7.53
N PRO A 150 -34.93 -23.93 -7.02
CA PRO A 150 -36.25 -23.29 -7.13
C PRO A 150 -36.37 -22.22 -8.23
N PHE A 151 -35.39 -22.09 -9.13
CA PHE A 151 -35.33 -21.00 -10.12
C PHE A 151 -36.46 -21.04 -11.16
N VAL A 152 -37.09 -22.20 -11.37
CA VAL A 152 -38.29 -22.37 -12.21
C VAL A 152 -39.56 -21.70 -11.65
N LEU A 153 -39.55 -21.24 -10.40
CA LEU A 153 -40.72 -20.65 -9.74
C LEU A 153 -40.99 -19.21 -10.21
N LEU A 154 -40.00 -18.53 -10.78
CA LEU A 154 -40.11 -17.16 -11.26
C LEU A 154 -39.76 -17.08 -12.75
N PRO A 155 -40.28 -16.08 -13.49
CA PRO A 155 -39.88 -15.82 -14.87
C PRO A 155 -38.38 -15.52 -14.97
N ASP A 156 -37.72 -15.95 -16.05
CA ASP A 156 -36.29 -15.74 -16.27
C ASP A 156 -35.86 -14.27 -16.14
N MET A 157 -36.71 -13.34 -16.58
CA MET A 157 -36.46 -11.90 -16.48
C MET A 157 -36.40 -11.40 -15.02
N ALA A 158 -37.07 -12.06 -14.08
CA ALA A 158 -37.02 -11.67 -12.67
C ALA A 158 -35.63 -11.97 -12.07
N TRP A 159 -35.02 -13.09 -12.46
CA TRP A 159 -33.68 -13.47 -12.00
C TRP A 159 -32.58 -12.60 -12.63
N THR A 160 -32.72 -12.23 -13.91
CA THR A 160 -31.77 -11.30 -14.54
C THR A 160 -31.81 -9.93 -13.87
N VAL A 161 -33.01 -9.41 -13.57
CA VAL A 161 -33.17 -8.15 -12.83
C VAL A 161 -32.56 -8.26 -11.43
N ALA A 162 -32.80 -9.36 -10.71
CA ALA A 162 -32.23 -9.58 -9.38
C ALA A 162 -30.68 -9.59 -9.39
N ILE A 163 -30.08 -10.27 -10.37
CA ILE A 163 -28.63 -10.30 -10.56
C ILE A 163 -28.11 -8.89 -10.85
N VAL A 164 -28.73 -8.16 -11.79
CA VAL A 164 -28.32 -6.79 -12.14
C VAL A 164 -28.42 -5.85 -10.93
N VAL A 165 -29.49 -5.97 -10.12
CA VAL A 165 -29.64 -5.19 -8.88
C VAL A 165 -28.54 -5.52 -7.87
N ALA A 166 -28.18 -6.79 -7.70
CA ALA A 166 -27.09 -7.20 -6.81
C ALA A 166 -25.73 -6.63 -7.28
N PHE A 167 -25.46 -6.67 -8.59
CA PHE A 167 -24.26 -6.05 -9.17
C PHE A 167 -24.27 -4.52 -9.02
N ALA A 168 -25.40 -3.87 -9.26
CA ALA A 168 -25.53 -2.43 -9.11
C ALA A 168 -25.33 -2.01 -7.65
N PHE A 169 -25.92 -2.76 -6.70
CA PHE A 169 -25.72 -2.55 -5.27
C PHE A 169 -24.25 -2.72 -4.89
N SER A 170 -23.61 -3.83 -5.30
CA SER A 170 -22.17 -4.08 -5.11
C SER A 170 -21.31 -2.94 -5.68
N ALA A 171 -21.58 -2.48 -6.90
CA ALA A 171 -20.84 -1.39 -7.54
C ALA A 171 -21.04 -0.05 -6.83
N ILE A 172 -22.25 0.23 -6.34
CA ILE A 172 -22.54 1.45 -5.56
C ILE A 172 -21.80 1.39 -4.22
N THR A 173 -21.91 0.29 -3.49
CA THR A 173 -21.19 0.07 -2.24
C THR A 173 -19.69 0.25 -2.46
N HIS A 174 -19.13 -0.39 -3.50
CA HIS A 174 -17.72 -0.24 -3.85
C HIS A 174 -17.34 1.23 -4.14
N LYS A 175 -18.14 1.95 -4.93
CA LYS A 175 -17.91 3.37 -5.21
C LYS A 175 -17.88 4.22 -3.93
N TYR A 176 -18.72 3.91 -2.95
CA TYR A 176 -18.74 4.63 -1.68
C TYR A 176 -17.53 4.28 -0.78
N TYR A 177 -17.15 3.00 -0.69
CA TYR A 177 -15.96 2.58 0.06
C TYR A 177 -14.67 3.19 -0.51
N THR A 178 -14.50 3.19 -1.84
CA THR A 178 -13.32 3.81 -2.48
C THR A 178 -13.33 5.34 -2.39
N ALA A 179 -14.51 5.97 -2.30
CA ALA A 179 -14.60 7.41 -2.10
C ALA A 179 -14.23 7.82 -0.67
N GLU A 180 -14.56 7.00 0.34
CA GLU A 180 -14.13 7.22 1.73
C GLU A 180 -12.61 7.05 1.88
N MET A 181 -11.99 6.08 1.19
CA MET A 181 -10.53 5.91 1.18
C MET A 181 -9.75 7.11 0.57
N LYS A 182 -10.40 7.98 -0.21
CA LYS A 182 -9.76 9.18 -0.81
C LYS A 182 -10.12 10.50 -0.13
N ILE A 183 -11.06 10.52 0.82
CA ILE A 183 -11.56 11.76 1.46
C ILE A 183 -10.92 12.04 2.83
N GLY A 184 -9.93 11.25 3.22
CA GLY A 184 -9.10 11.56 4.37
C GLY A 184 -7.78 10.83 4.26
N GLU A 185 -6.83 11.38 3.51
CA GLU A 185 -5.44 11.14 3.86
C GLU A 185 -5.30 11.74 5.26
N PRO A 186 -5.27 10.91 6.32
CA PRO A 186 -5.37 11.43 7.67
C PRO A 186 -4.08 12.21 7.96
N ASP A 187 -4.17 13.25 8.79
CA ASP A 187 -2.97 13.95 9.28
C ASP A 187 -2.00 12.99 10.01
N ASP A 188 -2.54 11.85 10.46
CA ASP A 188 -1.87 10.75 11.13
C ASP A 188 -1.69 9.52 10.23
N PRO A 189 -0.61 8.73 10.44
CA PRO A 189 -0.38 7.49 9.73
C PRO A 189 -1.56 6.51 9.86
N PRO A 190 -1.82 5.67 8.84
CA PRO A 190 -2.92 4.69 8.83
C PRO A 190 -2.95 3.72 10.02
N GLU A 191 -1.82 3.56 10.70
CA GLU A 191 -1.67 2.67 11.86
C GLU A 191 -2.24 3.27 13.16
N LEU A 192 -2.55 4.57 13.18
CA LEU A 192 -3.04 5.30 14.34
C LEU A 192 -4.56 5.59 14.29
N THR A 193 -5.19 5.40 13.13
CA THR A 193 -6.64 5.53 12.89
C THR A 193 -7.40 4.23 13.07
#